data_AF-A0A6A2WZ69-F1
#
_entry.id   AF-A0A6A2WZ69-F1
#
_cell.length_a   1.000
_cell.length_b   1.000
_cell.length_c   1.000
_cell.angle_alpha   90.00
_cell.angle_beta   90.00
_cell.angle_gamma   90.00
#
_symmetry.space_group_name_H-M   'P 1'
#
loop_
_entity.id
_entity.type
_entity.pdbx_description
1 polymer ?
#
loop_
_entity_poly.entity_id
_entity_poly.type
_entity_poly.pdbx_seq_one_letter_code
_entity_poly.pdbx_strand_id
1 'polypeptide(L)'
;MGGVTSSIAAKFAFFPPNPPSYRVVEDKSSGGQLYIPEVPRRDDVDVLKLRTRRGNDIVAVHIKHPKASATLLYSHGNAADLGQMFELFVELCNRLRVNLMGLSLVKVVRWVWYDLLVLLGF
;
A
#
# COMPACT_ATOMS: atom_id res chain seq x y z
N MET A 1 0.34 36.67 13.11
CA MET A 1 -0.39 36.73 11.83
C MET A 1 0.08 35.58 10.95
N GLY A 2 -0.50 34.39 11.11
CA GLY A 2 -0.13 33.20 10.33
C GLY A 2 -1.38 32.37 10.15
N GLY A 3 -1.85 32.25 8.92
CA GLY A 3 -3.13 31.59 8.66
C GLY A 3 -3.74 32.11 7.38
N VAL A 4 -3.26 31.61 6.24
CA VAL A 4 -4.06 31.60 5.00
C VAL A 4 -3.62 30.52 3.99
N THR A 5 -2.57 29.73 4.23
CA THR A 5 -2.13 28.74 3.24
C THR A 5 -2.66 27.31 3.45
N SER A 6 -3.60 27.06 4.40
CA SER A 6 -3.92 25.68 4.80
C SER A 6 -5.02 24.93 4.06
N SER A 7 -6.05 25.60 3.55
CA SER A 7 -7.18 24.87 2.95
C SER A 7 -6.87 24.29 1.57
N ILE A 8 -5.97 24.92 0.82
CA ILE A 8 -5.64 24.54 -0.56
C ILE A 8 -4.64 23.37 -0.57
N ALA A 9 -3.56 23.44 0.21
CA ALA A 9 -2.58 22.36 0.29
C ALA A 9 -3.18 21.05 0.84
N ALA A 10 -4.08 21.13 1.83
CA ALA A 10 -4.82 19.98 2.32
C ALA A 10 -5.77 19.40 1.26
N LYS A 11 -6.40 20.23 0.42
CA LYS A 11 -7.24 19.77 -0.70
C LYS A 11 -6.44 19.17 -1.86
N PHE A 12 -5.18 19.57 -2.02
CA PHE A 12 -4.22 18.98 -2.96
C PHE A 12 -3.40 17.85 -2.33
N ALA A 13 -3.57 17.55 -1.04
CA ALA A 13 -2.97 16.40 -0.42
C ALA A 13 -3.60 15.16 -1.07
N PHE A 14 -2.74 14.44 -1.77
CA PHE A 14 -3.05 13.20 -2.44
C PHE A 14 -3.45 12.15 -1.41
N PHE A 15 -4.75 12.03 -1.16
CA PHE A 15 -5.30 11.01 -0.28
C PHE A 15 -5.69 9.78 -1.10
N PRO A 16 -5.49 8.57 -0.56
CA PRO A 16 -6.03 7.37 -1.18
C PRO A 16 -7.57 7.41 -1.08
N PRO A 17 -8.28 6.65 -1.92
CA PRO A 17 -9.73 6.55 -1.86
C PRO A 17 -10.21 6.19 -0.45
N ASN A 18 -11.33 6.78 -0.02
CA ASN A 18 -11.99 6.45 1.25
C ASN A 18 -13.45 6.03 0.96
N PRO A 19 -13.83 4.75 1.15
CA PRO A 19 -12.99 3.66 1.66
C PRO A 19 -11.88 3.22 0.68
N PRO A 20 -10.80 2.57 1.17
CA PRO A 20 -9.76 1.99 0.31
C PRO A 20 -10.35 1.06 -0.75
N SER A 21 -9.69 0.95 -1.90
CA SER A 21 -10.22 0.12 -3.00
C SER A 21 -10.06 -1.38 -2.76
N TYR A 22 -9.26 -1.74 -1.74
CA TYR A 22 -9.01 -3.12 -1.35
C TYR A 22 -9.41 -3.38 0.10
N ARG A 23 -9.81 -4.62 0.36
CA ARG A 23 -9.97 -5.18 1.69
C ARG A 23 -9.01 -6.34 1.85
N VAL A 24 -8.59 -6.60 3.08
CA VAL A 24 -7.80 -7.79 3.39
C VAL A 24 -8.66 -8.72 4.20
N VAL A 25 -8.91 -9.90 3.66
CA VAL A 25 -9.74 -10.93 4.27
C VAL A 25 -8.89 -12.14 4.53
N GLU A 26 -9.15 -12.80 5.65
CA GLU A 26 -8.51 -14.06 6.00
C GLU A 26 -9.32 -15.23 5.45
N ASP A 27 -8.65 -16.11 4.70
CA ASP A 27 -9.22 -17.37 4.24
C ASP A 27 -9.10 -18.42 5.34
N LYS A 28 -10.21 -18.65 6.04
CA LYS A 28 -10.30 -19.64 7.12
C LYS A 28 -10.14 -21.07 6.63
N SER A 29 -10.42 -21.34 5.36
CA SER A 29 -10.29 -22.67 4.76
C SER A 29 -8.84 -22.97 4.38
N SER A 30 -8.04 -21.94 4.10
CA SER A 30 -6.63 -22.04 3.70
C SER A 30 -5.66 -21.79 4.86
N GLY A 31 -6.05 -22.13 6.08
CA GLY A 31 -5.18 -22.01 7.27
C GLY A 31 -4.84 -20.58 7.68
N GLY A 32 -5.69 -19.60 7.36
CA GLY A 32 -5.48 -18.20 7.77
C GLY A 32 -4.72 -17.34 6.76
N GLN A 33 -4.57 -17.80 5.51
CA GLN A 33 -3.94 -17.02 4.46
C GLN A 33 -4.76 -15.77 4.14
N LEU A 34 -4.10 -14.62 4.02
CA LEU A 34 -4.75 -13.37 3.66
C LEU A 34 -4.91 -13.26 2.14
N TYR A 35 -6.00 -12.64 1.70
CA TYR A 35 -6.22 -12.31 0.30
C TYR A 35 -7.01 -11.00 0.16
N ILE A 36 -6.98 -10.43 -1.04
CA ILE A 36 -7.74 -9.24 -1.42
C ILE A 36 -8.88 -9.72 -2.34
N PRO A 37 -10.16 -9.61 -1.96
CA PRO A 37 -11.27 -10.09 -2.78
C PRO A 37 -11.50 -9.24 -4.04
N GLU A 38 -11.06 -7.99 -4.04
CA GLU A 38 -11.22 -7.07 -5.17
C GLU A 38 -10.23 -7.31 -6.32
N VAL A 39 -9.23 -8.18 -6.14
CA VAL A 39 -8.22 -8.51 -7.18
C VAL A 39 -8.29 -10.00 -7.54
N PRO A 40 -7.85 -10.39 -8.76
CA PRO A 40 -7.83 -11.79 -9.16
C PRO A 40 -6.96 -12.64 -8.22
N ARG A 41 -7.49 -13.78 -7.75
CA ARG A 41 -6.71 -14.76 -7.00
C ARG A 41 -5.65 -15.38 -7.90
N ARG A 42 -4.42 -15.42 -7.41
CA ARG A 42 -3.31 -16.09 -8.07
C ARG A 42 -2.39 -16.75 -7.05
N ASP A 43 -1.82 -17.88 -7.44
CA ASP A 43 -0.95 -18.69 -6.58
C ASP A 43 0.46 -18.08 -6.42
N ASP A 44 0.85 -17.19 -7.34
CA ASP A 44 2.12 -16.45 -7.31
C ASP A 44 2.05 -15.18 -6.45
N VAL A 45 0.92 -14.92 -5.81
CA VAL A 45 0.67 -13.71 -5.01
C VAL A 45 0.41 -14.07 -3.55
N ASP A 46 1.24 -13.52 -2.66
CA ASP A 46 0.99 -13.54 -1.21
C ASP A 46 0.52 -12.17 -0.73
N VAL A 47 -0.58 -12.13 0.02
CA VAL A 47 -0.97 -10.92 0.77
C VAL A 47 -0.51 -11.08 2.21
N LEU A 48 0.17 -10.07 2.73
CA LEU A 48 0.84 -10.10 4.02
C LEU A 48 0.40 -8.92 4.88
N LYS A 49 0.32 -9.14 6.19
CA LYS A 49 0.15 -8.09 7.19
C LYS A 49 1.41 -8.01 8.03
N LEU A 50 2.15 -6.92 7.90
CA LEU A 50 3.44 -6.73 8.54
C LEU A 50 3.32 -5.76 9.71
N ARG A 51 3.84 -6.16 10.87
CA ARG A 51 3.96 -5.28 12.04
C ARG A 51 5.25 -4.48 11.94
N THR A 52 5.15 -3.16 11.90
CA THR A 52 6.29 -2.25 11.94
C THR A 52 6.86 -2.15 13.36
N ARG A 53 8.13 -1.73 13.49
CA ARG A 53 8.77 -1.49 14.80
C ARG A 53 8.01 -0.52 15.70
N ARG A 54 7.28 0.44 15.10
CA ARG A 54 6.45 1.42 15.82
C ARG A 54 5.07 0.90 16.21
N GLY A 55 4.79 -0.39 16.01
CA GLY A 55 3.52 -1.00 16.37
C GLY A 55 2.41 -0.86 15.33
N ASN A 56 2.66 -0.22 14.18
CA ASN A 56 1.64 -0.11 13.12
C ASN A 56 1.59 -1.39 12.28
N ASP A 57 0.37 -1.82 11.93
CA ASP A 57 0.16 -2.88 10.94
C ASP A 57 0.03 -2.28 9.54
N ILE A 58 0.89 -2.71 8.62
CA ILE A 58 0.84 -2.37 7.20
C ILE A 58 0.47 -3.61 6.38
N VAL A 59 -0.21 -3.38 5.26
CA VAL A 59 -0.52 -4.44 4.30
C VAL A 59 0.56 -4.44 3.22
N ALA A 60 0.95 -5.62 2.78
CA ALA A 60 1.86 -5.82 1.68
C ALA A 60 1.34 -6.87 0.70
N VAL A 61 1.71 -6.73 -0.57
CA VAL A 61 1.47 -7.72 -1.61
C VAL A 61 2.83 -8.16 -2.16
N HIS A 62 3.09 -9.46 -2.15
CA HIS A 62 4.29 -10.05 -2.70
C HIS A 62 3.93 -10.88 -3.93
N ILE A 63 4.44 -10.48 -5.10
CA ILE A 63 4.23 -11.16 -6.38
C ILE A 63 5.53 -11.85 -6.76
N LYS A 64 5.47 -13.15 -6.97
CA LYS A 64 6.63 -13.99 -7.32
C LYS A 64 6.71 -14.17 -8.82
N HIS A 65 7.93 -14.11 -9.36
CA HIS A 65 8.18 -14.52 -10.73
C HIS A 65 9.11 -15.75 -10.75
N PRO A 66 8.79 -16.82 -11.49
CA PRO A 66 9.51 -18.10 -11.40
C PRO A 66 10.98 -18.02 -11.83
N LYS A 67 11.36 -17.00 -12.61
CA LYS A 67 12.73 -16.75 -13.06
C LYS A 67 13.38 -15.54 -12.40
N ALA A 68 12.83 -15.04 -11.30
CA ALA A 68 13.37 -13.86 -10.63
C ALA A 68 14.72 -14.13 -9.97
N SER A 69 15.69 -13.25 -10.22
CA SER A 69 16.96 -13.19 -9.50
C SER A 69 17.04 -12.02 -8.52
N ALA A 70 16.02 -11.15 -8.51
CA ALA A 70 15.94 -9.97 -7.66
C ALA A 70 14.49 -9.70 -7.24
N THR A 71 14.33 -8.89 -6.20
CA THR A 71 13.02 -8.43 -5.70
C THR A 71 12.98 -6.89 -5.72
N LEU A 72 12.00 -6.32 -6.41
CA LEU A 72 11.69 -4.90 -6.41
C LEU A 72 10.82 -4.58 -5.20
N LEU A 73 11.33 -3.78 -4.28
CA LEU A 73 10.54 -3.23 -3.18
C LEU A 73 9.91 -1.92 -3.62
N TYR A 74 8.59 -1.87 -3.69
CA TYR A 74 7.84 -0.68 -4.09
C TYR A 74 7.02 -0.13 -2.93
N SER A 75 7.38 1.07 -2.47
CA SER A 75 6.56 1.87 -1.57
C SER A 75 5.72 2.84 -2.39
N HIS A 76 4.41 2.64 -2.41
CA HIS A 76 3.51 3.57 -3.10
C HIS A 76 3.42 4.91 -2.32
N GLY A 77 3.17 6.01 -3.04
CA GLY A 77 2.97 7.35 -2.45
C GLY A 77 1.59 7.51 -1.80
N ASN A 78 1.33 8.68 -1.20
CA ASN A 78 0.14 8.92 -0.37
C ASN A 78 -1.20 8.81 -1.14
N ALA A 79 -1.23 9.08 -2.45
CA ALA A 79 -2.44 8.95 -3.30
C ALA A 79 -2.77 7.54 -3.75
N ALA A 80 -1.80 6.63 -3.63
CA ALA A 80 -1.89 5.35 -4.29
C ALA A 80 -2.53 4.32 -3.37
N ASP A 81 -3.20 3.35 -3.98
CA ASP A 81 -3.91 2.27 -3.29
C ASP A 81 -3.42 0.92 -3.84
N LEU A 82 -3.16 -0.05 -2.95
CA LEU A 82 -2.61 -1.36 -3.33
C LEU A 82 -3.55 -2.12 -4.29
N GLY A 83 -4.87 -2.00 -4.12
CA GLY A 83 -5.85 -2.65 -5.00
C GLY A 83 -5.78 -2.09 -6.41
N GLN A 84 -5.75 -0.76 -6.54
CA GLN A 84 -5.68 -0.10 -7.84
C GLN A 84 -4.35 -0.35 -8.57
N MET A 85 -3.25 -0.47 -7.82
CA MET A 85 -1.91 -0.69 -8.38
C MET A 85 -1.60 -2.16 -8.66
N PHE A 86 -2.48 -3.09 -8.28
CA PHE A 86 -2.21 -4.52 -8.34
C PHE A 86 -1.86 -5.03 -9.74
N GLU A 87 -2.69 -4.72 -10.74
CA GLU A 87 -2.43 -5.16 -12.12
C GLU A 87 -1.13 -4.58 -12.68
N LEU A 88 -0.79 -3.34 -12.33
CA LEU A 88 0.49 -2.74 -12.70
C LEU A 88 1.67 -3.49 -12.07
N PHE A 89 1.55 -3.91 -10.80
CA PHE A 89 2.61 -4.69 -10.15
C PHE A 89 2.82 -6.04 -10.81
N VAL A 90 1.74 -6.72 -11.20
CA VAL A 90 1.82 -7.96 -11.97
C VAL A 90 2.55 -7.72 -13.29
N GLU A 91 2.16 -6.68 -14.02
CA GLU A 91 2.75 -6.37 -15.31
C GLU A 91 4.24 -6.03 -15.18
N LEU A 92 4.62 -5.25 -14.16
CA LEU A 92 6.01 -4.93 -13.84
C LEU A 92 6.81 -6.19 -13.47
N CYS A 93 6.27 -7.04 -12.60
CA CYS A 93 6.85 -8.32 -12.20
C CYS A 93 7.18 -9.19 -13.43
N ASN A 94 6.22 -9.31 -14.36
CA ASN A 94 6.37 -10.11 -15.59
C ASN A 94 7.35 -9.49 -16.60
N ARG A 95 7.30 -8.17 -16.82
CA ARG A 95 8.16 -7.49 -17.81
C ARG A 95 9.61 -7.43 -17.36
N LEU A 96 9.84 -7.11 -16.08
CA LEU A 96 11.18 -7.00 -15.51
C LEU A 96 11.74 -8.35 -15.06
N ARG A 97 10.89 -9.39 -14.95
CA ARG A 97 11.24 -10.74 -14.46
C ARG A 97 11.87 -10.69 -13.07
N VAL A 98 11.27 -9.92 -12.17
CA VAL A 98 11.68 -9.78 -10.77
C VAL A 98 10.50 -10.08 -9.88
N ASN A 99 10.75 -10.54 -8.65
CA ASN A 99 9.69 -10.53 -7.64
C ASN A 99 9.34 -9.06 -7.32
N LEU A 100 8.12 -8.79 -6.90
CA LEU A 100 7.71 -7.44 -6.52
C LEU A 100 7.04 -7.48 -5.15
N MET A 101 7.50 -6.62 -4.24
CA MET A 101 6.90 -6.43 -2.92
C MET A 101 6.34 -5.02 -2.80
N GLY A 102 5.01 -4.90 -2.87
CA GLY A 102 4.29 -3.63 -2.74
C GLY A 102 3.88 -3.38 -1.30
N LEU A 103 4.27 -2.24 -0.71
CA LEU A 103 3.97 -1.89 0.68
C LEU A 103 2.98 -0.74 0.78
N SER A 104 1.91 -0.91 1.58
CA SER A 104 1.02 0.21 1.91
C SER A 104 1.52 1.02 3.11
N LEU A 105 2.20 2.13 2.84
CA LEU A 105 2.65 3.08 3.85
C LEU A 105 1.61 4.16 4.19
N VAL A 106 0.38 4.10 3.67
CA VAL A 106 -0.66 5.12 3.95
C VAL A 106 -0.86 5.30 5.45
N LYS A 107 -0.90 4.20 6.22
CA LYS A 107 -1.01 4.24 7.69
C LYS A 107 0.25 4.72 8.41
N VAL A 108 1.37 4.92 7.72
CA VAL A 108 2.63 5.40 8.31
C VAL A 108 2.87 6.86 7.92
N VAL A 109 2.71 7.17 6.64
CA VAL A 109 2.89 8.52 6.07
C VAL A 109 1.78 9.46 6.51
N ARG A 110 0.54 8.97 6.66
CA ARG A 110 -0.56 9.78 7.19
C ARG A 110 -0.23 10.33 8.59
N TRP A 111 0.48 9.60 9.46
CA TRP A 111 0.90 10.17 10.75
C TRP A 111 1.97 11.25 10.58
N VAL A 112 2.97 11.01 9.74
CA VAL A 112 4.04 12.00 9.53
C VAL A 112 3.50 13.29 8.92
N TRP A 113 2.62 13.21 7.92
CA TRP A 113 2.04 14.39 7.28
C TRP A 113 0.96 15.07 8.12
N TYR A 114 0.13 14.30 8.83
CA TYR A 114 -0.91 14.87 9.69
C TYR A 114 -0.28 15.52 10.93
N ASP A 115 0.70 14.87 11.57
CA ASP A 115 1.46 15.46 12.68
C ASP A 115 2.24 16.68 12.20
N LEU A 116 2.85 16.66 11.00
CA LEU A 116 3.53 17.81 10.42
C LEU A 116 2.57 18.96 10.12
N LEU A 117 1.38 18.68 9.54
CA LEU A 117 0.37 19.69 9.28
C LEU A 117 -0.18 20.28 10.59
N VAL A 118 -0.49 19.43 11.58
CA VAL A 118 -0.96 19.87 12.91
C VAL A 118 0.13 20.66 13.65
N LEU A 119 1.39 20.21 13.63
CA LEU A 119 2.53 20.93 14.21
C LEU A 119 2.78 22.28 13.54
N LEU A 120 2.54 22.37 12.23
CA LEU A 120 2.68 23.60 11.47
C LEU A 120 1.41 24.49 11.53
N GLY A 121 0.36 24.07 12.25
CA GLY A 121 -0.86 24.85 12.47
C GLY A 121 -1.81 24.91 11.26
N PHE A 122 -1.78 23.89 10.41
CA PHE A 122 -2.59 23.76 9.19
C PHE A 122 -3.89 23.00 9.42
#